data_AF-A0A968SYG9-F1
#
_entry.id   AF-A0A968SYG9-F1
#
_cell.length_a   1.000
_cell.length_b   1.000
_cell.length_c   1.000
_cell.angle_alpha   90.00
_cell.angle_beta   90.00
_cell.angle_gamma   90.00
#
_symmetry.space_group_name_H-M   'P 1'
#
loop_
_entity.id
_entity.type
_entity.pdbx_description
1 polymer ?
#
loop_
_entity_poly.entity_id
_entity_poly.type
_entity_poly.pdbx_seq_one_letter_code
_entity_poly.pdbx_strand_id
1 'polypeptide(L)'
;MQVGEIIGGDKVQGDQITTGDISGMGIAIGRGARSSVRKIDTGGGDYAEGNIDKRKRNFVSGDQFNMSGNFSGAILNIKSTLTNVSQSIGAAPRGDAATKAQLQQLIEQLSAELQKVPAEQAGEAEAVAETAKAAIEQATKAQPNKTLVQISAEGLKQAAQNIAAVLPTVLPIATQIADTLRRIIAP
;
A
#
# COMPACT_ATOMS: atom_id res chain seq x y z
N MET A 1 47.75 33.93 1.29
CA MET A 1 47.26 32.59 0.90
C MET A 1 47.76 31.62 1.94
N GLN A 2 46.88 31.05 2.75
CA GLN A 2 47.26 30.04 3.74
C GLN A 2 46.18 28.96 3.70
N VAL A 3 46.59 27.76 3.29
CA VAL A 3 45.76 26.55 3.22
C VAL A 3 46.63 25.40 3.74
N GLY A 4 46.01 24.54 4.54
CA GLY A 4 46.55 23.27 5.05
C GLY A 4 46.62 23.29 6.58
N GLU A 5 46.10 22.34 7.35
CA GLU A 5 45.36 21.11 7.10
C GLU A 5 44.78 20.72 8.48
N ILE A 6 43.55 20.22 8.52
CA ILE A 6 42.85 19.84 9.76
C ILE A 6 43.03 18.33 9.95
N ILE A 7 43.65 17.91 11.04
CA ILE A 7 43.50 16.54 11.56
C ILE A 7 42.98 16.65 12.99
N GLY A 8 41.65 16.57 13.12
CA GLY A 8 40.97 16.42 14.39
C GLY A 8 41.16 15.00 14.93
N GLY A 9 41.87 14.87 16.04
CA GLY A 9 41.85 13.66 16.86
C GLY A 9 40.55 13.62 17.66
N ASP A 10 39.72 12.62 17.37
CA ASP A 10 38.43 12.37 18.01
C ASP A 10 38.64 12.05 19.50
N LYS A 11 38.10 12.88 20.40
CA LYS A 11 38.02 12.56 21.83
C LYS A 11 36.65 11.95 22.09
N VAL A 12 36.55 10.64 21.95
CA VAL A 12 35.41 9.88 22.50
C VAL A 12 35.56 9.79 24.02
N GLN A 13 34.82 10.63 24.72
CA GLN A 13 34.69 10.58 26.18
C GLN A 13 33.72 9.44 26.54
N GLY A 14 34.23 8.21 26.55
CA GLY A 14 33.54 7.04 27.11
C GLY A 14 33.80 6.90 28.61
N ASP A 15 32.81 6.40 29.36
CA ASP A 15 32.92 6.17 30.80
C ASP A 15 34.09 5.24 31.14
N GLN A 16 34.97 5.68 32.04
CA GLN A 16 36.15 4.93 32.45
C GLN A 16 35.78 4.04 33.65
N ILE A 17 35.65 2.73 33.44
CA ILE A 17 35.35 1.76 34.51
C ILE A 17 36.68 1.13 34.97
N THR A 18 37.08 1.40 36.21
CA THR A 18 38.27 0.79 36.82
C THR A 18 37.88 -0.37 37.72
N THR A 19 38.24 -1.60 37.35
CA THR A 19 38.09 -2.80 38.20
C THR A 19 39.41 -3.13 38.89
N GLY A 20 39.36 -3.42 40.19
CA GLY A 20 40.52 -3.95 40.95
C GLY A 20 40.75 -5.44 40.72
N ASP A 21 41.91 -5.95 41.12
CA ASP A 21 42.34 -7.34 40.90
C ASP A 21 41.33 -8.37 41.43
N ILE A 22 40.97 -9.33 40.58
CA ILE A 22 39.90 -10.31 40.81
C ILE A 22 40.49 -11.70 41.01
N SER A 23 40.39 -12.26 42.22
CA SER A 23 40.68 -13.68 42.47
C SER A 23 39.42 -14.39 42.97
N GLY A 24 38.65 -14.97 42.04
CA GLY A 24 37.48 -15.80 42.33
C GLY A 24 36.42 -15.72 41.21
N MET A 25 35.83 -16.85 40.84
CA MET A 25 34.72 -16.93 39.87
C MET A 25 33.42 -16.43 40.51
N GLY A 26 33.24 -15.11 40.54
CA GLY A 26 32.00 -14.44 40.92
C GLY A 26 32.15 -12.93 40.75
N ILE A 27 31.14 -12.25 40.17
CA ILE A 27 31.16 -10.79 40.00
C ILE A 27 31.03 -10.13 41.38
N ALA A 28 32.17 -9.74 41.95
CA ALA A 28 32.22 -8.97 43.19
C ALA A 28 32.38 -7.48 42.85
N ILE A 29 31.31 -6.70 43.02
CA ILE A 29 31.41 -5.23 43.06
C ILE A 29 32.07 -4.86 44.39
N GLY A 30 33.36 -4.54 44.35
CA GLY A 30 34.19 -4.31 45.55
C GLY A 30 33.66 -3.22 46.49
N ARG A 31 33.95 -3.37 47.80
CA ARG A 31 33.58 -2.43 48.86
C ARG A 31 34.33 -1.11 48.66
N GLY A 32 33.72 -0.20 47.89
CA GLY A 32 34.32 1.06 47.43
C GLY A 32 33.74 1.58 46.11
N ALA A 33 33.02 0.74 45.36
CA ALA A 33 32.31 1.17 44.17
C ALA A 33 31.20 2.17 44.52
N ARG A 34 31.40 3.45 44.19
CA ARG A 34 30.37 4.47 44.24
C ARG A 34 29.62 4.47 42.91
N SER A 35 28.46 3.84 42.88
CA SER A 35 27.52 4.03 41.76
C SER A 35 26.92 5.43 41.87
N SER A 36 27.34 6.36 41.01
CA SER A 36 26.54 7.55 40.76
C SER A 36 25.39 7.12 39.84
N VAL A 37 24.26 6.72 40.42
CA VAL A 37 23.04 6.52 39.64
C VAL A 37 22.61 7.89 39.13
N ARG A 38 22.89 8.17 37.84
CA ARG A 38 22.33 9.33 37.16
C ARG A 38 20.82 9.11 37.10
N LYS A 39 20.08 9.78 37.97
CA LYS A 39 18.62 9.76 37.95
C LYS A 39 18.17 10.69 36.81
N ILE A 40 17.92 10.10 35.65
CA ILE A 40 17.42 10.84 34.49
C ILE A 40 15.90 10.80 34.57
N ASP A 41 15.30 11.95 34.89
CA ASP A 41 13.85 12.11 34.90
C ASP A 41 13.42 12.52 33.48
N THR A 42 12.96 11.56 32.69
CA THR A 42 12.64 11.81 31.27
C THR A 42 11.22 12.18 30.96
N GLY A 43 10.41 12.50 31.98
CA GLY A 43 9.10 13.11 31.79
C GLY A 43 8.14 12.34 30.86
N GLY A 44 8.40 11.05 30.61
CA GLY A 44 7.65 10.20 29.69
C GLY A 44 7.80 10.61 28.21
N GLY A 45 8.91 10.22 27.57
CA GLY A 45 9.07 10.32 26.12
C GLY A 45 10.18 9.43 25.58
N ASP A 46 9.93 8.81 24.43
CA ASP A 46 10.81 7.83 23.77
C ASP A 46 12.20 8.39 23.44
N TYR A 47 13.23 7.62 23.77
CA TYR A 47 14.61 7.92 23.40
C TYR A 47 14.90 7.35 22.01
N ALA A 48 15.07 8.23 21.01
CA ALA A 48 15.84 7.90 19.81
C ALA A 48 16.96 8.93 19.66
N GLU A 49 18.18 8.42 19.58
CA GLU A 49 19.44 9.15 19.47
C GLU A 49 19.58 9.71 18.04
N GLY A 50 18.81 10.77 17.75
CA GLY A 50 18.78 11.43 16.45
C GLY A 50 17.75 12.55 16.42
N ASN A 51 17.76 13.38 15.37
CA ASN A 51 16.74 14.41 15.16
C ASN A 51 15.37 13.76 14.94
N ILE A 52 14.64 13.45 16.01
CA ILE A 52 13.25 12.99 15.92
C ILE A 52 12.41 14.17 15.46
N ASP A 53 11.94 14.12 14.21
CA ASP A 53 10.95 15.07 13.70
C ASP A 53 9.62 14.84 14.45
N LYS A 54 9.40 15.63 15.52
CA LYS A 54 8.22 15.53 16.40
C LYS A 54 6.93 16.09 15.78
N ARG A 55 6.90 16.37 14.46
CA ARG A 55 5.66 16.80 13.80
C ARG A 55 4.65 15.66 13.85
N LYS A 56 3.55 15.86 14.60
CA LYS A 56 2.36 15.01 14.57
C LYS A 56 1.66 15.09 13.20
N ARG A 57 2.30 14.54 12.17
CA ARG A 57 1.68 14.27 10.87
C ARG A 57 1.95 12.83 10.51
N ASN A 58 1.00 12.23 9.80
CA ASN A 58 1.14 10.90 9.25
C ASN A 58 2.32 10.92 8.28
N PHE A 59 3.48 10.41 8.67
CA PHE A 59 4.60 10.22 7.76
C PHE A 59 4.29 8.98 6.91
N VAL A 60 3.60 9.19 5.80
CA VAL A 60 3.39 8.18 4.77
C VAL A 60 4.59 8.28 3.81
N SER A 61 5.46 7.28 3.81
CA SER A 61 6.51 7.16 2.78
C SER A 61 5.90 6.42 1.59
N GLY A 62 5.33 7.18 0.65
CA GLY A 62 4.61 6.72 -0.53
C GLY A 62 3.64 7.80 -1.04
N ASP A 63 3.16 7.69 -2.29
CA ASP A 63 2.20 8.65 -2.87
C ASP A 63 0.93 8.75 -2.00
N GLN A 64 0.76 9.88 -1.33
CA GLN A 64 -0.40 10.16 -0.51
C GLN A 64 -1.52 10.72 -1.39
N PHE A 65 -2.44 9.86 -1.82
CA PHE A 65 -3.70 10.30 -2.41
C PHE A 65 -4.59 10.87 -1.30
N ASN A 66 -4.55 12.19 -1.10
CA ASN A 66 -5.43 12.89 -0.18
C ASN A 66 -6.86 12.90 -0.74
N MET A 67 -7.67 11.92 -0.33
CA MET A 67 -9.08 11.84 -0.71
C MET A 67 -9.90 12.45 0.42
N SER A 68 -10.36 13.69 0.25
CA SER A 68 -11.30 14.35 1.18
C SER A 68 -12.72 14.33 0.60
N GLY A 69 -13.68 13.81 1.37
CA GLY A 69 -15.08 13.64 0.97
C GLY A 69 -15.85 12.72 1.93
N ASN A 70 -17.18 12.77 1.92
CA ASN A 70 -18.03 11.84 2.67
C ASN A 70 -18.03 10.48 1.96
N PHE A 71 -17.01 9.65 2.20
CA PHE A 71 -16.96 8.33 1.61
C PHE A 71 -17.73 7.35 2.49
N SER A 72 -18.91 6.93 2.03
CA SER A 72 -19.53 5.70 2.55
C SER A 72 -18.53 4.56 2.42
N GLY A 73 -18.37 3.72 3.45
CA GLY A 73 -17.32 2.69 3.50
C GLY A 73 -17.23 1.79 2.25
N ALA A 74 -18.37 1.53 1.60
CA ALA A 74 -18.43 0.81 0.32
C ALA A 74 -17.70 1.54 -0.83
N ILE A 75 -17.76 2.88 -0.89
CA ILE A 75 -17.09 3.68 -1.93
C ILE A 75 -15.57 3.67 -1.75
N LEU A 76 -15.07 3.69 -0.50
CA LEU A 76 -13.63 3.53 -0.22
C LEU A 76 -13.14 2.14 -0.67
N ASN A 77 -13.91 1.10 -0.38
CA ASN A 77 -13.59 -0.26 -0.78
C ASN A 77 -13.51 -0.39 -2.30
N ILE A 78 -14.51 0.12 -3.04
CA ILE A 78 -14.53 0.08 -4.52
C ILE A 78 -13.27 0.73 -5.11
N LYS A 79 -12.90 1.92 -4.63
CA LYS A 79 -11.72 2.62 -5.17
C LYS A 79 -10.42 1.88 -4.84
N SER A 80 -10.27 1.37 -3.62
CA SER A 80 -9.10 0.57 -3.22
C SER A 80 -8.98 -0.69 -4.08
N THR A 81 -10.08 -1.43 -4.24
CA THR A 81 -10.19 -2.62 -5.09
C THR A 81 -9.73 -2.32 -6.51
N LEU A 82 -10.28 -1.30 -7.17
CA LEU A 82 -9.95 -0.98 -8.57
C LEU A 82 -8.54 -0.37 -8.74
N THR A 83 -8.01 0.29 -7.72
CA THR A 83 -6.62 0.77 -7.72
C THR A 83 -5.64 -0.41 -7.69
N ASN A 84 -5.87 -1.39 -6.81
CA ASN A 84 -5.04 -2.59 -6.72
C ASN A 84 -5.08 -3.42 -8.02
N VAL A 85 -6.24 -3.45 -8.66
CA VAL A 85 -6.42 -4.07 -9.98
C VAL A 85 -5.58 -3.35 -11.04
N SER A 86 -5.59 -2.02 -11.06
CA SER A 86 -4.82 -1.22 -12.02
C SER A 86 -3.31 -1.44 -11.90
N GLN A 87 -2.82 -1.57 -10.67
CA GLN A 87 -1.43 -1.96 -10.37
C GLN A 87 -1.13 -3.39 -10.86
N SER A 88 -2.04 -4.33 -10.62
CA SER A 88 -1.90 -5.73 -11.03
C SER A 88 -1.84 -5.88 -12.56
N ILE A 89 -2.57 -5.06 -13.31
CA ILE A 89 -2.51 -5.01 -14.78
C ILE A 89 -1.13 -4.55 -15.25
N GLY A 90 -0.56 -3.51 -14.61
CA GLY A 90 0.78 -3.00 -14.93
C GLY A 90 1.87 -4.06 -14.72
N ALA A 91 1.76 -4.83 -13.63
CA ALA A 91 2.70 -5.90 -13.30
C ALA A 91 2.48 -7.22 -14.06
N ALA A 92 1.41 -7.34 -14.87
CA ALA A 92 1.04 -8.60 -15.50
C ALA A 92 2.13 -9.07 -16.51
N PRO A 93 2.52 -10.35 -16.52
CA PRO A 93 3.49 -10.89 -17.49
C PRO A 93 2.89 -11.08 -18.90
N ARG A 94 1.56 -10.96 -19.05
CA ARG A 94 0.82 -11.15 -20.31
C ARG A 94 0.06 -9.90 -20.72
N GLY A 95 -0.26 -9.82 -22.01
CA GLY A 95 -0.88 -8.67 -22.65
C GLY A 95 0.17 -7.68 -23.17
N ASP A 96 -0.01 -7.21 -24.39
CA ASP A 96 0.80 -6.12 -24.96
C ASP A 96 0.52 -4.80 -24.22
N ALA A 97 1.42 -3.83 -24.37
CA ALA A 97 1.32 -2.55 -23.68
C ALA A 97 0.04 -1.77 -24.02
N ALA A 98 -0.46 -1.88 -25.26
CA ALA A 98 -1.67 -1.19 -25.67
C ALA A 98 -2.91 -1.81 -25.04
N THR A 99 -3.01 -3.14 -25.01
CA THR A 99 -4.10 -3.86 -24.35
C THR A 99 -4.14 -3.58 -22.84
N LYS A 100 -2.97 -3.52 -22.18
CA LYS A 100 -2.89 -3.15 -20.75
C LYS A 100 -3.31 -1.70 -20.50
N ALA A 101 -2.85 -0.77 -21.32
CA ALA A 101 -3.24 0.64 -21.20
C ALA A 101 -4.75 0.82 -21.42
N GLN A 102 -5.32 0.13 -22.40
CA GLN A 102 -6.76 0.11 -22.64
C GLN A 102 -7.51 -0.44 -21.41
N LEU A 103 -7.05 -1.55 -20.84
CA LEU A 103 -7.68 -2.14 -19.65
C LEU A 103 -7.61 -1.20 -18.43
N GLN A 104 -6.48 -0.52 -18.22
CA GLN A 104 -6.34 0.50 -17.17
C GLN A 104 -7.34 1.64 -17.35
N GLN A 105 -7.44 2.19 -18.57
CA GLN A 105 -8.41 3.26 -18.85
C GLN A 105 -9.86 2.82 -18.60
N LEU A 106 -10.22 1.59 -18.98
CA LEU A 106 -11.55 1.07 -18.73
C LEU A 106 -11.84 0.90 -17.24
N ILE A 107 -10.85 0.53 -16.43
CA ILE A 107 -10.99 0.39 -14.98
C ILE A 107 -11.11 1.75 -14.29
N GLU A 108 -10.37 2.76 -14.76
CA GLU A 108 -10.54 4.13 -14.31
C GLU A 108 -11.94 4.67 -14.61
N GLN A 109 -12.43 4.44 -15.84
CA GLN A 109 -13.79 4.80 -16.23
C GLN A 109 -14.83 4.07 -15.38
N LEU A 110 -14.67 2.76 -15.17
CA LEU A 110 -15.55 1.99 -14.30
C LEU A 110 -15.57 2.57 -12.89
N SER A 111 -14.41 2.89 -12.32
CA SER A 111 -14.31 3.49 -10.98
C SER A 111 -15.03 4.83 -10.90
N ALA A 112 -14.83 5.70 -11.90
CA ALA A 112 -15.46 7.01 -11.94
C ALA A 112 -16.98 6.92 -12.07
N GLU A 113 -17.50 5.96 -12.83
CA GLU A 113 -18.94 5.72 -12.91
C GLU A 113 -19.48 5.13 -11.61
N LEU A 114 -18.83 4.12 -11.03
CA LEU A 114 -19.29 3.50 -9.78
C LEU A 114 -19.31 4.47 -8.58
N GLN A 115 -18.55 5.56 -8.62
CA GLN A 115 -18.61 6.62 -7.60
C GLN A 115 -19.90 7.45 -7.66
N LYS A 116 -20.63 7.40 -8.77
CA LYS A 116 -21.91 8.10 -8.95
C LYS A 116 -23.10 7.27 -8.44
N VAL A 117 -22.86 6.03 -7.99
CA VAL A 117 -23.91 5.13 -7.51
C VAL A 117 -24.52 5.70 -6.22
N PRO A 118 -25.87 5.76 -6.11
CA PRO A 118 -26.54 6.10 -4.87
C PRO A 118 -26.18 5.14 -3.74
N ALA A 119 -26.14 5.63 -2.50
CA ALA A 119 -25.77 4.79 -1.35
C ALA A 119 -26.64 3.52 -1.19
N GLU A 120 -27.88 3.57 -1.66
CA GLU A 120 -28.85 2.46 -1.66
C GLU A 120 -28.41 1.29 -2.54
N GLN A 121 -27.61 1.55 -3.59
CA GLN A 121 -27.12 0.58 -4.56
C GLN A 121 -25.60 0.34 -4.42
N ALA A 122 -25.00 0.85 -3.35
CA ALA A 122 -23.56 0.74 -3.14
C ALA A 122 -23.08 -0.73 -3.09
N GLY A 123 -23.90 -1.66 -2.60
CA GLY A 123 -23.59 -3.09 -2.60
C GLY A 123 -23.51 -3.69 -4.01
N GLU A 124 -24.35 -3.21 -4.94
CA GLU A 124 -24.34 -3.65 -6.33
C GLU A 124 -23.10 -3.09 -7.05
N ALA A 125 -22.73 -1.84 -6.76
CA ALA A 125 -21.48 -1.25 -7.23
C ALA A 125 -20.24 -2.00 -6.73
N GLU A 126 -20.24 -2.41 -5.47
CA GLU A 126 -19.17 -3.22 -4.87
C GLU A 126 -19.09 -4.59 -5.54
N ALA A 127 -20.23 -5.23 -5.81
CA ALA A 127 -20.27 -6.49 -6.56
C ALA A 127 -19.66 -6.35 -7.96
N VAL A 128 -19.94 -5.26 -8.68
CA VAL A 128 -19.32 -4.96 -9.98
C VAL A 128 -17.80 -4.84 -9.84
N ALA A 129 -17.33 -4.07 -8.86
CA ALA A 129 -15.91 -3.84 -8.64
C ALA A 129 -15.16 -5.13 -8.28
N GLU A 130 -15.71 -5.96 -7.39
CA GLU A 130 -15.07 -7.20 -6.96
C GLU A 130 -15.08 -8.25 -8.07
N THR A 131 -16.15 -8.30 -8.88
CA THR A 131 -16.20 -9.20 -10.04
C THR A 131 -15.21 -8.77 -11.13
N ALA A 132 -15.06 -7.46 -11.35
CA ALA A 132 -14.04 -6.93 -12.27
C ALA A 132 -12.63 -7.31 -11.81
N LYS A 133 -12.35 -7.13 -10.52
CA LYS A 133 -11.08 -7.55 -9.92
C LYS A 133 -10.81 -9.03 -10.15
N ALA A 134 -11.76 -9.90 -9.82
CA ALA A 134 -11.62 -11.33 -9.99
C ALA A 134 -11.33 -11.70 -11.46
N ALA A 135 -12.05 -11.10 -12.42
CA ALA A 135 -11.83 -11.35 -13.84
C ALA A 135 -10.42 -10.95 -14.29
N ILE A 136 -9.94 -9.80 -13.83
CA ILE A 136 -8.62 -9.27 -14.19
C ILE A 136 -7.51 -10.08 -13.56
N GLU A 137 -7.59 -10.37 -12.25
CA GLU A 137 -6.60 -11.22 -11.57
C GLU A 137 -6.48 -12.60 -12.23
N GLN A 138 -7.58 -13.18 -12.70
CA GLN A 138 -7.52 -14.46 -13.41
C GLN A 138 -6.87 -14.32 -14.79
N ALA A 139 -7.09 -13.21 -15.49
CA ALA A 139 -6.53 -12.97 -16.82
C ALA A 139 -5.05 -12.56 -16.80
N THR A 140 -4.61 -11.85 -15.75
CA THR A 140 -3.24 -11.37 -15.59
C THR A 140 -2.30 -12.40 -14.96
N LYS A 141 -2.80 -13.55 -14.50
CA LYS A 141 -1.98 -14.66 -14.00
C LYS A 141 -0.97 -15.16 -15.03
N ALA A 142 0.14 -15.68 -14.51
CA ALA A 142 1.17 -16.34 -15.32
C ALA A 142 0.63 -17.52 -16.14
N GLN A 143 -0.44 -18.18 -15.69
CA GLN A 143 -1.24 -19.12 -16.47
C GLN A 143 -2.72 -18.80 -16.26
N PRO A 144 -3.35 -18.04 -17.17
CA PRO A 144 -4.75 -17.67 -17.02
C PRO A 144 -5.67 -18.87 -17.21
N ASN A 145 -6.59 -19.08 -16.28
CA ASN A 145 -7.65 -20.06 -16.44
C ASN A 145 -8.75 -19.48 -17.31
N LYS A 146 -8.73 -19.82 -18.60
CA LYS A 146 -9.65 -19.27 -19.62
C LYS A 146 -11.12 -19.41 -19.23
N THR A 147 -11.50 -20.54 -18.65
CA THR A 147 -12.87 -20.80 -18.19
C THR A 147 -13.26 -19.85 -17.06
N LEU A 148 -12.39 -19.67 -16.07
CA LEU A 148 -12.66 -18.74 -14.97
C LEU A 148 -12.72 -17.30 -15.45
N VAL A 149 -11.82 -16.89 -16.36
CA VAL A 149 -11.87 -15.54 -16.95
C VAL A 149 -13.18 -15.32 -17.69
N GLN A 150 -13.68 -16.31 -18.43
CA GLN A 150 -14.97 -16.22 -19.12
C GLN A 150 -16.15 -16.13 -18.13
N ILE A 151 -16.17 -16.97 -17.10
CA ILE A 151 -17.21 -16.95 -16.07
C ILE A 151 -17.22 -15.59 -15.35
N SER A 152 -16.05 -15.10 -14.92
CA SER A 152 -15.95 -13.81 -14.25
C SER A 152 -16.29 -12.65 -15.18
N ALA A 153 -15.91 -12.72 -16.46
CA ALA A 153 -16.27 -11.71 -17.46
C ALA A 153 -17.79 -11.66 -17.70
N GLU A 154 -18.47 -12.79 -17.69
CA GLU A 154 -19.94 -12.85 -17.79
C GLU A 154 -20.61 -12.36 -16.50
N GLY A 155 -20.08 -12.78 -15.34
CA GLY A 155 -20.53 -12.29 -14.04
C GLY A 155 -20.41 -10.77 -13.93
N LEU A 156 -19.34 -10.18 -14.47
CA LEU A 156 -19.14 -8.73 -14.51
C LEU A 156 -20.25 -8.03 -15.32
N LYS A 157 -20.62 -8.60 -16.48
CA LYS A 157 -21.72 -8.07 -17.29
C LYS A 157 -23.06 -8.17 -16.56
N GLN A 158 -23.32 -9.29 -15.89
CA GLN A 158 -24.54 -9.47 -15.10
C GLN A 158 -24.61 -8.49 -13.92
N ALA A 159 -23.52 -8.32 -13.17
CA ALA A 159 -23.45 -7.34 -12.10
C ALA A 159 -23.67 -5.90 -12.62
N ALA A 160 -23.11 -5.58 -13.78
CA ALA A 160 -23.30 -4.28 -14.41
C ALA A 160 -24.73 -4.07 -14.92
N GLN A 161 -25.43 -5.14 -15.34
CA GLN A 161 -26.85 -5.07 -15.73
C GLN A 161 -27.74 -4.70 -14.54
N ASN A 162 -27.44 -5.21 -13.35
CA ASN A 162 -28.24 -4.92 -12.15
C ASN A 162 -28.26 -3.41 -11.82
N ILE A 163 -27.16 -2.70 -12.07
CA ILE A 163 -27.07 -1.26 -11.83
C ILE A 163 -27.33 -0.41 -13.07
N ALA A 164 -27.53 -1.02 -14.24
CA ALA A 164 -27.68 -0.30 -15.51
C ALA A 164 -28.92 0.62 -15.54
N ALA A 165 -29.93 0.33 -14.71
CA ALA A 165 -31.10 1.18 -14.53
C ALA A 165 -30.74 2.55 -13.92
N VAL A 166 -29.66 2.63 -13.14
CA VAL A 166 -29.19 3.85 -12.48
C VAL A 166 -27.94 4.42 -13.14
N LEU A 167 -27.03 3.56 -13.58
CA LEU A 167 -25.83 3.93 -14.34
C LEU A 167 -25.74 3.13 -15.65
N PRO A 168 -26.41 3.60 -16.72
CA PRO A 168 -26.43 2.90 -18.01
C PRO A 168 -25.06 2.81 -18.68
N THR A 169 -24.10 3.63 -18.24
CA THR A 169 -22.70 3.66 -18.69
C THR A 169 -21.88 2.48 -18.17
N VAL A 170 -22.29 1.82 -17.08
CA VAL A 170 -21.47 0.75 -16.47
C VAL A 170 -21.49 -0.53 -17.30
N LEU A 171 -22.64 -0.91 -17.87
CA LEU A 171 -22.75 -2.09 -18.73
C LEU A 171 -21.84 -2.07 -19.98
N PRO A 172 -21.78 -0.98 -20.78
CA PRO A 172 -20.86 -0.94 -21.92
C PRO A 172 -19.39 -0.97 -21.47
N ILE A 173 -19.03 -0.33 -20.36
CA ILE A 173 -17.65 -0.38 -19.81
C ILE A 173 -17.30 -1.81 -19.39
N ALA A 174 -18.16 -2.47 -18.62
CA ALA A 174 -18.02 -3.87 -18.20
C ALA A 174 -17.87 -4.81 -19.41
N THR A 175 -18.61 -4.56 -20.48
CA THR A 175 -18.53 -5.34 -21.73
C THR A 175 -17.18 -5.15 -22.42
N GLN A 176 -16.69 -3.92 -22.52
CA GLN A 176 -15.38 -3.63 -23.09
C GLN A 176 -14.24 -4.24 -22.27
N ILE A 177 -14.36 -4.26 -20.93
CA ILE A 177 -13.41 -4.95 -20.04
C ILE A 177 -13.40 -6.45 -20.36
N ALA A 178 -14.58 -7.08 -20.40
CA ALA A 178 -14.71 -8.50 -20.72
C ALA A 178 -14.08 -8.86 -22.08
N ASP A 179 -14.29 -8.04 -23.10
CA ASP A 179 -13.72 -8.26 -24.43
C ASP A 179 -12.20 -8.07 -24.45
N THR A 180 -11.69 -7.09 -23.70
CA THR A 180 -10.24 -6.86 -23.54
C THR A 180 -9.58 -8.03 -22.81
N LEU A 181 -10.22 -8.56 -21.77
CA LEU A 181 -9.74 -9.75 -21.05
C LEU A 181 -9.69 -10.98 -21.94
N ARG A 182 -10.69 -11.16 -22.82
CA ARG A 182 -10.69 -12.24 -23.82
C ARG A 182 -9.51 -12.13 -24.78
N ARG A 183 -9.11 -10.92 -25.17
CA ARG A 183 -7.91 -10.68 -26.00
C ARG A 183 -6.61 -11.04 -25.27
N ILE A 184 -6.49 -10.74 -23.97
CA ILE A 184 -5.31 -11.08 -23.16
C ILE A 184 -5.08 -12.59 -23.07
N ILE A 185 -6.16 -13.38 -23.03
CA ILE A 185 -6.09 -14.85 -22.92
C ILE A 185 -6.18 -15.59 -24.27
N ALA A 186 -6.42 -14.86 -25.36
CA ALA A 186 -6.43 -15.42 -26.70
C ALA A 186 -5.00 -15.83 -27.09
N PRO A 187 -4.83 -16.99 -27.76
CA PRO A 187 -3.53 -17.49 -28.19
C PRO A 187 -2.89 -16.64 -29.30
#